data_AF-A0A5T0UN45-F1
#
_entry.id   AF-A0A5T0UN45-F1
#
_cell.length_a   1.000
_cell.length_b   1.000
_cell.length_c   1.000
_cell.angle_alpha   90.00
_cell.angle_beta   90.00
_cell.angle_gamma   90.00
#
_symmetry.space_group_name_H-M   'P 1'
#
loop_
_entity.id
_entity.type
_entity.pdbx_description
1 polymer ?
#
loop_
_entity_poly.entity_id
_entity_poly.type
_entity_poly.pdbx_seq_one_letter_code
_entity_poly.pdbx_strand_id
1 'polypeptide(L)'
;LDLLLLQQGENSAQAATEFDQRMLQALKNSQLTAGQVLAAYMREDDYDGTAFHDLVENLQADQVKVIGHGYTGRHNDASNSVVAWFLKQYELLLQEFERKGQDETDQR
;
A
#
# COMPACT_ATOMS: atom_id res chain seq x y z
N LEU A 1 11.24 17.97 -2.63
CA LEU A 1 11.06 18.97 -3.71
C LEU A 1 11.70 18.53 -5.02
N ASP A 2 12.89 17.90 -4.98
CA ASP A 2 13.59 17.47 -6.20
C ASP A 2 12.82 16.42 -7.01
N LEU A 3 12.12 15.48 -6.35
CA LEU A 3 11.24 14.54 -7.04
C LEU A 3 10.07 15.24 -7.75
N LEU A 4 9.51 16.28 -7.13
CA LEU A 4 8.43 17.06 -7.74
C LEU A 4 8.95 17.82 -8.97
N LEU A 5 10.11 18.48 -8.84
CA LEU A 5 10.78 19.14 -9.96
C LEU A 5 11.15 18.18 -11.09
N LEU A 6 11.65 16.98 -10.76
CA LEU A 6 11.96 15.94 -11.73
C LEU A 6 10.71 15.48 -12.48
N GLN A 7 9.59 15.33 -11.78
CA GLN A 7 8.36 14.75 -12.32
C GLN A 7 7.40 15.77 -12.95
N GLN A 8 7.50 17.05 -12.61
CA GLN A 8 6.61 18.11 -13.07
C GLN A 8 7.33 19.29 -13.74
N GLY A 9 8.65 19.38 -13.64
CA GLY A 9 9.44 20.51 -14.13
C GLY A 9 9.30 21.78 -13.28
N GLU A 10 8.43 21.77 -12.27
CA GLU A 10 8.18 22.88 -11.34
C GLU A 10 7.84 22.36 -9.93
N ASN A 11 7.72 23.27 -8.96
CA ASN A 11 7.44 22.96 -7.55
C ASN A 11 6.23 23.74 -6.99
N SER A 12 5.29 24.09 -7.86
CA SER A 12 4.05 24.77 -7.48
C SER A 12 3.14 23.84 -6.66
N ALA A 13 2.22 24.42 -5.89
CA ALA A 13 1.19 23.65 -5.20
C ALA A 13 0.30 22.88 -6.19
N GLN A 14 0.03 23.48 -7.36
CA GLN A 14 -0.70 22.82 -8.44
C GLN A 14 0.06 21.58 -8.95
N ALA A 15 1.36 21.70 -9.20
CA ALA A 15 2.19 20.58 -9.64
C ALA A 15 2.22 19.44 -8.61
N ALA A 16 2.23 19.78 -7.32
CA ALA A 16 2.13 18.80 -6.24
C ALA A 16 0.79 18.04 -6.31
N THR A 17 -0.34 18.76 -6.40
CA THR A 17 -1.66 18.15 -6.55
C THR A 17 -1.77 17.29 -7.83
N GLU A 18 -1.24 17.75 -8.95
CA GLU A 18 -1.20 16.97 -10.19
C GLU A 18 -0.33 15.72 -10.03
N PHE A 19 0.75 15.79 -9.24
CA PHE A 19 1.60 14.64 -8.99
C PHE A 19 0.88 13.59 -8.13
N ASP A 20 0.17 14.02 -7.08
CA ASP A 20 -0.66 13.15 -6.24
C ASP A 20 -1.75 12.48 -7.09
N GLN A 21 -2.47 13.25 -7.90
CA GLN A 21 -3.51 12.73 -8.79
C GLN A 21 -3.00 11.66 -9.75
N ARG A 22 -1.77 11.79 -10.26
CA ARG A 22 -1.17 10.75 -11.11
C ARG A 22 -1.00 9.43 -10.35
N MET A 23 -0.57 9.47 -9.09
CA MET A 23 -0.45 8.26 -8.27
C MET A 23 -1.83 7.64 -7.99
N LEU A 24 -2.81 8.45 -7.58
CA LEU A 24 -4.17 7.99 -7.29
C LEU A 24 -4.85 7.41 -8.53
N GLN A 25 -4.65 8.02 -9.71
CA GLN A 25 -5.17 7.51 -10.97
C GLN A 25 -4.55 6.15 -11.34
N ALA A 26 -3.26 5.94 -11.05
CA ALA A 26 -2.60 4.65 -11.24
C ALA A 26 -3.20 3.57 -10.32
N LEU A 27 -3.52 3.90 -9.07
CA LEU A 27 -4.21 2.99 -8.16
C LEU A 27 -5.62 2.64 -8.68
N LYS A 28 -6.41 3.64 -9.09
CA LYS A 28 -7.76 3.44 -9.66
C LYS A 28 -7.78 2.53 -10.88
N ASN A 29 -6.79 2.68 -11.73
CA ASN A 29 -6.68 1.95 -12.99
C ASN A 29 -5.93 0.61 -12.84
N SER A 30 -5.48 0.26 -11.63
CA SER A 30 -4.75 -0.98 -11.39
C SER A 30 -5.68 -2.19 -11.52
N GLN A 31 -5.19 -3.24 -12.19
CA GLN A 31 -5.91 -4.51 -12.35
C GLN A 31 -5.50 -5.51 -11.25
N LEU A 32 -5.62 -5.10 -9.98
CA LEU A 32 -5.30 -5.96 -8.83
C LEU A 32 -6.39 -7.01 -8.54
N THR A 33 -7.16 -7.41 -9.55
CA THR A 33 -8.26 -8.37 -9.47
C THR A 33 -7.90 -9.63 -8.70
N ALA A 34 -8.72 -9.98 -7.69
CA ALA A 34 -8.54 -11.13 -6.79
C ALA A 34 -7.31 -11.06 -5.86
N GLY A 35 -6.62 -9.92 -5.80
CA GLY A 35 -5.50 -9.69 -4.89
C GLY A 35 -5.95 -9.27 -3.49
N GLN A 36 -5.08 -9.51 -2.50
CA GLN A 36 -5.16 -8.86 -1.19
C GLN A 36 -4.05 -7.82 -1.07
N VAL A 37 -4.36 -6.65 -0.52
CA VAL A 37 -3.38 -5.64 -0.15
C VAL A 37 -3.31 -5.61 1.38
N LEU A 38 -2.13 -5.87 1.93
CA LEU A 38 -1.87 -5.73 3.36
C LEU A 38 -1.01 -4.48 3.55
N ALA A 39 -1.49 -3.53 4.33
CA ALA A 39 -0.81 -2.25 4.57
C ALA A 39 -0.67 -1.95 6.07
N ALA A 40 0.56 -1.76 6.53
CA ALA A 40 0.84 -1.11 7.80
C ALA A 40 0.97 0.41 7.57
N TYR A 41 0.43 1.21 8.48
CA TYR A 41 0.47 2.67 8.38
C TYR A 41 0.58 3.32 9.76
N MET A 42 1.11 4.54 9.80
CA MET A 42 1.12 5.38 11.00
C MET A 42 -0.17 6.22 11.03
N ARG A 43 -0.84 6.26 12.19
CA ARG A 43 -2.10 7.03 12.35
C ARG A 43 -1.87 8.53 12.43
N GLU A 44 -0.70 8.93 12.93
CA GLU A 44 -0.27 10.31 13.07
C GLU A 44 0.95 10.61 12.18
N ASP A 45 0.96 10.03 10.97
CA ASP A 45 2.00 10.24 9.97
C ASP A 45 2.14 11.73 9.63
N ASP A 46 3.36 12.25 9.79
CA ASP A 46 3.70 13.66 9.60
C ASP A 46 4.22 13.98 8.20
N TYR A 47 4.30 12.99 7.31
CA TYR A 47 4.55 13.16 5.88
C TYR A 47 3.26 13.09 5.06
N ASP A 48 2.46 12.05 5.27
CA ASP A 48 1.19 11.85 4.58
C ASP A 48 0.15 11.17 5.50
N GLY A 49 -0.65 11.99 6.17
CA GLY A 49 -1.69 11.54 7.10
C GLY A 49 -2.93 10.94 6.45
N THR A 50 -3.09 11.01 5.12
CA THR A 50 -4.25 10.46 4.40
C THR A 50 -3.92 9.25 3.53
N ALA A 51 -2.64 8.92 3.34
CA ALA A 51 -2.14 7.82 2.50
C ALA A 51 -2.97 6.52 2.55
N PHE A 52 -3.23 5.98 3.75
CA PHE A 52 -3.98 4.72 3.87
C PHE A 52 -5.46 4.88 3.48
N HIS A 53 -6.06 6.02 3.79
CA HIS A 53 -7.43 6.32 3.40
C HIS A 53 -7.54 6.48 1.89
N ASP A 54 -6.65 7.28 1.29
CA ASP A 54 -6.58 7.46 -0.15
C ASP A 54 -6.34 6.13 -0.87
N LEU A 55 -5.47 5.26 -0.35
CA LEU A 55 -5.29 3.91 -0.89
C LEU A 55 -6.61 3.12 -0.93
N VAL A 56 -7.36 3.09 0.18
CA VAL A 56 -8.62 2.34 0.29
C VAL A 56 -9.69 2.91 -0.65
N GLU A 57 -9.81 4.24 -0.75
CA GLU A 57 -10.80 4.89 -1.60
C GLU A 57 -10.50 4.76 -3.10
N ASN A 58 -9.21 4.71 -3.46
CA ASN A 58 -8.78 4.70 -4.85
C ASN A 58 -8.50 3.29 -5.38
N LEU A 59 -8.44 2.27 -4.51
CA LEU A 59 -8.52 0.88 -4.94
C LEU A 59 -9.99 0.52 -5.24
N GLN A 60 -10.23 -0.20 -6.35
CA GLN A 60 -11.58 -0.64 -6.68
C GLN A 60 -12.06 -1.67 -5.65
N ALA A 61 -12.87 -1.22 -4.69
CA ALA A 61 -13.33 -1.98 -3.53
C ALA A 61 -14.03 -3.30 -3.89
N ASP A 62 -14.63 -3.38 -5.08
CA ASP A 62 -15.33 -4.58 -5.57
C ASP A 62 -14.38 -5.72 -5.99
N GLN A 63 -13.06 -5.46 -6.08
CA GLN A 63 -12.10 -6.37 -6.70
C GLN A 63 -10.88 -6.70 -5.82
N VAL A 64 -10.61 -5.93 -4.76
CA VAL A 64 -9.41 -6.04 -3.92
C VAL A 64 -9.77 -6.02 -2.44
N LYS A 65 -9.29 -7.00 -1.68
CA LYS A 65 -9.43 -7.00 -0.21
C LYS A 65 -8.26 -6.23 0.41
N VAL A 66 -8.55 -5.17 1.17
CA VAL A 66 -7.53 -4.40 1.90
C VAL A 66 -7.55 -4.76 3.39
N ILE A 67 -6.38 -5.08 3.96
CA ILE A 67 -6.19 -5.35 5.38
C ILE A 67 -5.19 -4.32 5.93
N GLY A 68 -5.67 -3.41 6.77
CA GLY A 68 -4.87 -2.36 7.39
C GLY A 68 -4.42 -2.71 8.81
N HIS A 69 -3.20 -2.32 9.17
CA HIS A 69 -2.70 -2.33 10.55
C HIS A 69 -2.09 -0.97 10.93
N GLY A 70 -2.86 -0.18 11.69
CA GLY A 70 -2.46 1.18 12.07
C GLY A 70 -1.71 1.24 13.40
N TYR A 71 -0.50 1.77 13.39
CA TYR A 71 0.33 2.08 14.56
C TYR A 71 0.18 3.53 15.00
N THR A 72 0.39 3.80 16.29
CA THR A 72 0.40 5.17 16.84
C THR A 72 1.80 5.75 16.81
N GLY A 73 1.91 7.03 16.46
CA GLY A 73 3.13 7.82 16.39
C GLY A 73 3.34 8.48 15.02
N ARG A 74 4.37 9.31 14.95
CA ARG A 74 4.90 9.91 13.70
C ARG A 74 5.54 8.84 12.82
N HIS A 75 5.87 9.19 11.58
CA HIS A 75 6.27 8.26 10.51
C HIS A 75 7.25 7.14 10.95
N ASN A 76 8.21 7.45 11.82
CA ASN A 76 9.28 6.54 12.22
C ASN A 76 9.17 5.99 13.66
N ASP A 77 8.14 6.36 14.43
CA ASP A 77 8.06 6.04 15.86
C ASP A 77 7.87 4.53 16.13
N ALA A 78 7.19 3.82 15.23
CA ALA A 78 6.91 2.38 15.35
C ALA A 78 7.70 1.51 14.35
N SER A 79 8.84 2.00 13.85
CA SER A 79 9.62 1.36 12.77
C SER A 79 9.85 -0.15 12.98
N ASN A 80 10.31 -0.54 14.18
CA ASN A 80 10.57 -1.96 14.50
C ASN A 80 9.29 -2.82 14.43
N SER A 81 8.16 -2.28 14.89
CA SER A 81 6.86 -2.96 14.86
C SER A 81 6.33 -3.11 13.44
N VAL A 82 6.47 -2.06 12.62
CA VAL A 82 6.10 -2.08 11.19
C VAL A 82 6.91 -3.15 10.45
N VAL A 83 8.23 -3.21 10.66
CA VAL A 83 9.10 -4.22 10.06
C VAL A 83 8.71 -5.63 10.50
N ALA A 84 8.49 -5.85 11.81
CA ALA A 84 8.08 -7.14 12.33
C ALA A 84 6.74 -7.61 11.73
N TRP A 85 5.78 -6.71 11.59
CA TRP A 85 4.50 -7.01 10.98
C TRP A 85 4.64 -7.34 9.49
N PHE A 86 5.44 -6.58 8.75
CA PHE A 86 5.72 -6.85 7.33
C PHE A 86 6.30 -8.25 7.13
N LEU A 87 7.35 -8.60 7.89
CA LEU A 87 7.97 -9.92 7.83
C LEU A 87 6.96 -11.02 8.16
N LYS A 88 6.08 -10.79 9.14
CA LYS A 88 5.07 -11.78 9.51
C LYS A 88 4.02 -11.98 8.41
N GLN A 89 3.51 -10.91 7.80
CA GLN A 89 2.57 -11.04 6.69
C GLN A 89 3.21 -11.72 5.49
N TYR A 90 4.47 -11.40 5.20
CA TYR A 90 5.22 -12.00 4.11
C TYR A 90 5.40 -13.52 4.30
N GLU A 91 5.79 -13.95 5.51
CA GLU A 91 5.91 -15.37 5.86
C GLU A 91 4.57 -16.11 5.69
N LEU A 92 3.47 -15.55 6.19
CA LEU A 92 2.14 -16.15 6.08
C LEU A 92 1.67 -16.29 4.63
N LEU A 93 1.95 -15.30 3.79
CA LEU A 93 1.63 -15.36 2.36
C LEU A 93 2.43 -16.44 1.63
N LEU A 94 3.71 -16.60 1.95
CA LEU A 94 4.54 -17.67 1.38
C LEU A 94 4.00 -19.05 1.76
N GLN A 95 3.67 -19.26 3.03
CA GLN A 95 3.08 -20.51 3.50
C GLN A 95 1.73 -20.81 2.83
N GLU A 96 0.88 -19.78 2.63
CA GLU A 96 -0.38 -19.95 1.90
C GLU A 96 -0.15 -20.35 0.45
N PHE A 97 0.85 -19.75 -0.21
CA PHE A 97 1.20 -20.06 -1.59
C PHE A 97 1.73 -21.50 -1.73
N GLU A 98 2.65 -21.91 -0.86
CA GLU A 98 3.19 -23.28 -0.85
C GLU A 98 2.10 -24.32 -0.64
N ARG A 99 1.19 -24.09 0.30
CA ARG A 99 0.05 -24.99 0.57
C ARG A 99 -0.86 -25.15 -0.65
N LYS A 100 -1.21 -24.06 -1.33
CA LYS A 100 -2.06 -24.10 -2.53
C LYS A 100 -1.40 -24.90 -3.67
N GLY A 101 -0.09 -24.78 -3.84
CA GLY A 101 0.64 -25.56 -4.85
C GLY A 101 0.64 -27.07 -4.57
N GLN A 102 0.64 -27.47 -3.30
CA GLN A 102 0.56 -28.88 -2.90
C GLN A 102 -0.84 -29.46 -3.14
N ASP A 103 -1.90 -28.73 -2.76
CA ASP A 103 -3.29 -29.14 -2.97
C ASP A 103 -3.63 -29.35 -4.47
N GLU A 104 -3.00 -28.61 -5.39
CA GLU A 104 -3.16 -28.79 -6.84
C GLU A 104 -2.38 -29.98 -7.41
N THR A 105 -1.30 -30.40 -6.73
CA THR A 105 -0.47 -31.53 -7.16
C THR A 105 -1.08 -32.86 -6.71
N ASP A 106 -1.69 -32.91 -5.52
CA ASP A 106 -2.38 -34.09 -4.98
C ASP A 106 -3.74 -34.40 -5.66
N GLN A 107 -4.26 -33.46 -6.46
CA GLN A 107 -5.49 -33.63 -7.24
C GLN A 107 -5.26 -34.12 -8.69
N ARG A 108 -4.00 -34.35 -9.10
CA ARG A 108 -3.62 -34.87 -10.43
C ARG A 108 -3.16 -36.32 -10.36
#